data_AF-A0A7C0XTD6-F1
#
_entry.id   AF-A0A7C0XTD6-F1
#
_cell.length_a   1.000
_cell.length_b   1.000
_cell.length_c   1.000
_cell.angle_alpha   90.00
_cell.angle_beta   90.00
_cell.angle_gamma   90.00
#
_symmetry.space_group_name_H-M   'P 1'
#
loop_
_entity.id
_entity.type
_entity.pdbx_description
1 polymer ?
#
loop_
_entity_poly.entity_id
_entity_poly.type
_entity_poly.pdbx_seq_one_letter_code
_entity_poly.pdbx_strand_id
1 'polypeptide(L)'
;GKIPIEKLVIWKSITKRLEEYSVDAPHVVAAKRLIEAGGKIEVGDKIGYVIVKGMGKISSRAYPYFLVKDVKNIDSEYYIEHQIVPAALRILSYFGVTEKQLIGVGKAAKTILDFLSKGSGVSKPSGKGLSKFTAKYKGKKGRSGKGRLF
;
A
#
# COMPACT_ATOMS: atom_id res chain seq x y z
N GLY A 1 4.24 -0.41 6.51
CA GLY A 1 4.02 0.83 5.73
C GLY A 1 4.29 2.04 6.60
N LYS A 2 4.16 3.26 6.07
CA LYS A 2 4.32 4.51 6.86
C LYS A 2 3.02 4.99 7.52
N ILE A 3 1.88 4.39 7.17
CA ILE A 3 0.55 4.76 7.69
C ILE A 3 0.25 3.94 8.96
N PRO A 4 -0.14 4.57 10.07
CA PRO A 4 -0.59 3.87 11.28
C PRO A 4 -1.84 3.03 11.03
N ILE A 5 -1.95 1.88 11.70
CA ILE A 5 -3.06 0.93 11.51
C ILE A 5 -4.41 1.55 11.91
N GLU A 6 -4.41 2.45 12.88
CA GLU A 6 -5.59 3.13 13.42
C GLU A 6 -6.33 3.93 12.32
N LYS A 7 -5.59 4.43 11.31
CA LYS A 7 -6.15 5.14 10.15
C LYS A 7 -6.77 4.21 9.11
N LEU A 8 -6.54 2.90 9.23
CA LEU A 8 -7.03 1.87 8.33
C LEU A 8 -8.17 1.06 8.95
N VAL A 9 -8.57 1.39 10.19
CA VAL A 9 -9.66 0.70 10.88
C VAL A 9 -10.99 1.08 10.26
N ILE A 10 -11.73 0.05 9.86
CA ILE A 10 -13.11 0.18 9.40
C ILE A 10 -14.01 -0.12 10.60
N TRP A 11 -14.81 0.86 11.00
CA TRP A 11 -15.77 0.73 12.08
C TRP A 11 -17.15 0.36 11.55
N LYS A 12 -17.75 -0.68 12.13
CA LYS A 12 -19.13 -1.08 11.79
C LYS A 12 -19.90 -1.51 13.03
N SER A 13 -21.17 -1.15 13.09
CA SER A 13 -22.08 -1.60 14.15
C SER A 13 -22.59 -3.02 13.89
N ILE A 14 -22.67 -3.81 14.95
CA ILE A 14 -23.40 -5.08 14.96
C ILE A 14 -24.87 -4.77 15.22
N THR A 15 -25.72 -5.04 14.23
CA THR A 15 -27.14 -4.65 14.25
C THR A 15 -28.08 -5.81 14.50
N LYS A 16 -27.56 -7.04 14.48
CA LYS A 16 -28.28 -8.29 14.72
C LYS A 16 -27.36 -9.26 15.46
N ARG A 17 -27.93 -10.33 16.03
CA ARG A 17 -27.12 -11.41 16.58
C ARG A 17 -26.26 -12.05 15.49
N LEU A 18 -25.06 -12.52 15.84
CA LEU A 18 -24.10 -13.03 14.86
C LEU A 18 -24.64 -14.25 14.09
N GLU A 19 -25.51 -15.02 14.71
CA GLU A 19 -26.18 -16.20 14.17
C GLU A 19 -27.29 -15.84 13.17
N GLU A 20 -27.81 -14.61 13.22
CA GLU A 20 -28.88 -14.13 12.33
C GLU A 20 -28.36 -13.56 11.01
N TYR A 21 -27.04 -13.43 10.85
CA TYR A 21 -26.45 -12.97 9.60
C TYR A 21 -26.44 -14.11 8.57
N SER A 22 -27.17 -13.92 7.48
CA SER A 22 -27.19 -14.86 6.33
C SER A 22 -25.92 -14.84 5.48
N VAL A 23 -25.06 -13.83 5.67
CA VAL A 23 -23.83 -13.64 4.89
C VAL A 23 -22.69 -13.32 5.85
N ASP A 24 -21.55 -13.98 5.63
CA ASP A 24 -20.29 -13.66 6.30
C ASP A 24 -19.71 -12.36 5.74
N ALA A 25 -20.28 -11.23 6.19
CA ALA A 25 -19.73 -9.92 5.91
C ALA A 25 -18.44 -9.67 6.74
N PRO A 26 -17.53 -8.79 6.29
CA PRO A 26 -16.25 -8.56 6.97
C PRO A 26 -16.37 -8.26 8.48
N HIS A 27 -17.32 -7.41 8.87
CA HIS A 27 -17.57 -7.06 10.28
C HIS A 27 -18.10 -8.24 11.10
N VAL A 28 -18.89 -9.14 10.48
CA VAL A 28 -19.41 -10.35 11.12
C VAL A 28 -18.28 -11.35 11.37
N VAL A 29 -17.41 -11.56 10.37
CA VAL A 29 -16.23 -12.43 10.50
C VAL A 29 -15.28 -11.90 11.56
N ALA A 30 -15.04 -10.58 11.58
CA ALA A 30 -14.22 -9.96 12.60
C ALA A 30 -14.83 -10.14 14.01
N ALA A 31 -16.14 -9.98 14.16
CA ALA A 31 -16.84 -10.20 15.43
C ALA A 31 -16.76 -11.66 15.89
N LYS A 32 -16.94 -12.64 14.99
CA LYS A 32 -16.75 -14.06 15.31
C LYS A 32 -15.33 -14.34 15.83
N ARG A 33 -14.31 -13.81 15.15
CA ARG A 33 -12.90 -13.91 15.59
C ARG A 33 -12.63 -13.25 16.94
N LEU A 34 -13.31 -12.15 17.24
CA LEU A 34 -13.21 -11.51 18.55
C LEU A 34 -13.71 -12.45 19.66
N ILE A 35 -14.86 -13.10 19.44
CA ILE A 35 -15.41 -14.06 20.40
C ILE A 35 -14.48 -15.28 20.56
N GLU A 36 -13.95 -15.81 19.46
CA GLU A 36 -12.96 -16.90 19.48
C GLU A 36 -11.69 -16.52 20.27
N ALA A 37 -11.30 -15.24 20.23
CA ALA A 37 -10.18 -14.71 21.00
C ALA A 37 -10.53 -14.41 22.48
N GLY A 38 -11.72 -14.78 22.94
CA GLY A 38 -12.20 -14.56 24.31
C GLY A 38 -12.80 -13.18 24.58
N GLY A 39 -13.02 -12.38 23.54
CA GLY A 39 -13.72 -11.10 23.66
C GLY A 39 -15.23 -11.25 23.74
N LYS A 40 -15.91 -10.14 24.00
CA LYS A 40 -17.38 -10.04 24.01
C LYS A 40 -17.81 -8.94 23.04
N ILE A 41 -18.92 -9.17 22.35
CA ILE A 41 -19.56 -8.17 21.49
C ILE A 41 -21.05 -8.46 21.39
N GLU A 42 -21.87 -7.43 21.52
CA GLU A 42 -23.32 -7.52 21.54
C GLU A 42 -23.96 -6.67 20.43
N VAL A 43 -25.28 -6.83 20.26
CA VAL A 43 -26.05 -6.00 19.33
C VAL A 43 -26.05 -4.56 19.82
N GLY A 44 -25.68 -3.63 18.96
CA GLY A 44 -25.47 -2.22 19.27
C GLY A 44 -24.00 -1.82 19.33
N ASP A 45 -23.10 -2.76 19.60
CA ASP A 45 -21.66 -2.49 19.68
C ASP A 45 -21.06 -2.17 18.30
N LYS A 46 -19.90 -1.52 18.33
CA LYS A 46 -19.07 -1.26 17.15
C LYS A 46 -17.85 -2.17 17.16
N ILE A 47 -17.65 -2.88 16.05
CA ILE A 47 -16.42 -3.62 15.77
C ILE A 47 -15.52 -2.80 14.85
N GLY A 48 -14.27 -2.63 15.27
CA GLY A 48 -13.21 -2.09 14.44
C GLY A 48 -12.41 -3.22 13.82
N TYR A 49 -12.30 -3.25 12.49
CA TYR A 49 -11.59 -4.31 11.78
C TYR A 49 -10.71 -3.76 10.66
N VAL A 50 -9.74 -4.56 10.24
CA VAL A 50 -8.86 -4.29 9.09
C VAL A 50 -8.87 -5.47 8.14
N ILE A 51 -8.52 -5.23 6.88
CA ILE A 51 -8.37 -6.29 5.88
C ILE A 51 -6.89 -6.65 5.74
N VAL A 52 -6.55 -7.91 6.01
CA VAL A 52 -5.19 -8.43 5.87
C VAL A 52 -4.96 -9.09 4.52
N LYS A 53 -3.72 -9.18 4.08
CA LYS A 53 -3.31 -9.92 2.87
C LYS A 53 -3.66 -11.39 3.03
N GLY A 54 -4.07 -12.02 1.93
CA GLY A 54 -4.37 -13.44 1.91
C GLY A 54 -5.20 -13.83 0.71
N MET A 55 -5.45 -15.12 0.56
CA MET A 55 -6.31 -15.67 -0.48
C MET A 55 -7.77 -15.75 0.01
N GLY A 56 -8.70 -15.94 -0.92
CA GLY A 56 -10.12 -16.11 -0.63
C GLY A 56 -10.91 -14.79 -0.60
N LYS A 57 -12.10 -14.84 0.00
CA LYS A 57 -13.04 -13.71 0.02
C LYS A 57 -12.50 -12.58 0.90
N ILE A 58 -12.86 -11.33 0.59
CA ILE A 58 -12.48 -10.17 1.43
C ILE A 58 -12.93 -10.34 2.88
N SER A 59 -14.12 -10.92 3.09
CA SER A 59 -14.64 -11.13 4.45
C SER A 59 -13.82 -12.10 5.29
N SER A 60 -13.29 -13.18 4.71
CA SER A 60 -12.41 -14.12 5.45
C SER A 60 -11.08 -13.48 5.85
N ARG A 61 -10.72 -12.36 5.24
CA ARG A 61 -9.51 -11.58 5.52
C ARG A 61 -9.74 -10.45 6.53
N ALA A 62 -10.94 -10.32 7.09
CA ALA A 62 -11.26 -9.30 8.08
C ALA A 62 -10.86 -9.73 9.49
N TYR A 63 -10.01 -8.93 10.15
CA TYR A 63 -9.56 -9.18 11.53
C TYR A 63 -9.86 -7.99 12.42
N PRO A 64 -10.23 -8.20 13.70
CA PRO A 64 -10.22 -7.14 14.69
C PRO A 64 -8.87 -6.43 14.68
N TYR A 65 -8.87 -5.10 14.59
CA TYR A 65 -7.64 -4.35 14.28
C TYR A 65 -6.52 -4.58 15.31
N PHE A 66 -6.88 -4.72 16.59
CA PHE A 66 -5.94 -4.94 17.70
C PHE A 66 -5.34 -6.35 17.73
N LEU A 67 -5.91 -7.32 16.98
CA LEU A 67 -5.30 -8.65 16.83
C LEU A 67 -4.21 -8.67 15.75
N VAL A 68 -4.10 -7.62 14.93
CA VAL A 68 -3.10 -7.51 13.87
C VAL A 68 -1.86 -6.77 14.40
N LYS A 69 -0.78 -7.53 14.66
CA LYS A 69 0.46 -6.99 15.24
C LYS A 69 1.36 -6.25 14.24
N ASP A 70 1.43 -6.74 13.00
CA ASP A 70 2.29 -6.17 11.96
C ASP A 70 1.45 -5.51 10.85
N VAL A 71 1.66 -4.21 10.67
CA VAL A 71 1.06 -3.39 9.60
C VAL A 71 1.39 -3.93 8.21
N LYS A 72 2.50 -4.67 8.03
CA LYS A 72 2.87 -5.30 6.75
C LYS A 72 1.85 -6.34 6.28
N ASN A 73 1.07 -6.89 7.21
CA ASN A 73 0.03 -7.86 6.91
C ASN A 73 -1.24 -7.19 6.35
N ILE A 74 -1.37 -5.86 6.42
CA ILE A 74 -2.55 -5.17 5.88
C ILE A 74 -2.51 -5.19 4.35
N ASP A 75 -3.65 -5.50 3.74
CA ASP A 75 -3.80 -5.47 2.29
C ASP A 75 -3.96 -4.04 1.79
N SER A 76 -2.85 -3.39 1.44
CA SER A 76 -2.87 -1.99 0.98
C SER A 76 -3.65 -1.81 -0.31
N GLU A 77 -3.66 -2.81 -1.20
CA GLU A 77 -4.38 -2.74 -2.47
C GLU A 77 -5.88 -2.64 -2.25
N TYR A 78 -6.40 -3.42 -1.30
CA TYR A 78 -7.81 -3.33 -0.90
C TYR A 78 -8.22 -1.90 -0.53
N TYR A 79 -7.44 -1.20 0.29
CA TYR A 79 -7.78 0.17 0.70
C TYR A 79 -7.67 1.16 -0.46
N ILE A 80 -6.68 0.99 -1.34
CA ILE A 80 -6.54 1.82 -2.55
C ILE A 80 -7.79 1.67 -3.43
N GLU A 81 -8.12 0.44 -3.80
CA GLU A 81 -9.21 0.13 -4.73
C GLU A 81 -10.60 0.41 -4.15
N HIS A 82 -10.83 0.13 -2.87
CA HIS A 82 -12.17 0.15 -2.29
C HIS A 82 -12.47 1.40 -1.47
N GLN A 83 -11.46 2.23 -1.15
CA GLN A 83 -11.65 3.45 -0.37
C GLN A 83 -11.08 4.67 -1.07
N ILE A 84 -9.79 4.66 -1.43
CA ILE A 84 -9.12 5.83 -1.99
C ILE A 84 -9.64 6.16 -3.39
N VAL A 85 -9.65 5.17 -4.30
CA VAL A 85 -10.12 5.35 -5.68
C VAL A 85 -11.58 5.80 -5.71
N PRO A 86 -12.54 5.15 -5.03
CA PRO A 86 -13.93 5.59 -5.05
C PRO A 86 -14.13 6.97 -4.42
N ALA A 87 -13.39 7.30 -3.36
CA ALA A 87 -13.46 8.61 -2.74
C ALA A 87 -12.92 9.72 -3.67
N ALA A 88 -11.79 9.48 -4.34
CA ALA A 88 -11.22 10.42 -5.30
C ALA A 88 -12.12 10.59 -6.53
N LEU A 89 -12.65 9.50 -7.10
CA LEU A 89 -13.55 9.55 -8.26
C LEU A 89 -14.86 10.29 -7.98
N ARG A 90 -15.36 10.25 -6.74
CA ARG A 90 -16.53 11.05 -6.35
C ARG A 90 -16.32 12.54 -6.62
N ILE A 91 -15.09 13.04 -6.48
CA ILE A 91 -14.75 14.45 -6.72
C ILE A 91 -14.29 14.65 -8.17
N LEU A 92 -13.41 13.78 -8.65
CA LEU A 92 -12.75 13.97 -9.95
C LEU A 92 -13.66 13.67 -11.16
N SER A 93 -14.74 12.90 -10.96
CA SER A 93 -15.73 12.65 -12.01
C SER A 93 -16.43 13.93 -12.48
N TYR A 94 -16.61 14.93 -11.61
CA TYR A 94 -17.12 16.25 -11.99
C TYR A 94 -16.22 16.98 -12.99
N PHE A 95 -14.93 16.62 -13.05
CA PHE A 95 -13.95 17.16 -13.98
C PHE A 95 -13.67 16.21 -15.16
N GLY A 96 -14.51 15.19 -15.35
CA GLY A 96 -14.39 14.23 -16.46
C GLY A 96 -13.28 13.19 -16.28
N VAL A 97 -12.69 13.06 -15.10
CA VAL A 97 -11.66 12.04 -14.83
C VAL A 97 -12.32 10.68 -14.64
N THR A 98 -11.81 9.69 -15.36
CA THR A 98 -12.25 8.29 -15.27
C THR A 98 -11.37 7.47 -14.34
N GLU A 99 -11.89 6.35 -13.83
CA GLU A 99 -11.15 5.40 -13.01
C GLU A 99 -9.85 4.91 -13.68
N LYS A 100 -9.93 4.60 -14.99
CA LYS A 100 -8.77 4.16 -15.78
C LYS A 100 -7.70 5.24 -15.83
N GLN A 101 -8.07 6.51 -15.94
CA GLN A 101 -7.12 7.60 -15.89
C GLN A 101 -6.50 7.72 -14.49
N LEU A 102 -7.30 7.67 -13.43
CA LEU A 102 -6.84 7.79 -12.04
C LEU A 102 -5.85 6.67 -11.65
N ILE A 103 -6.18 5.41 -11.94
CA ILE A 103 -5.33 4.24 -11.65
C ILE A 103 -4.16 4.17 -12.66
N GLY A 104 -4.40 4.58 -13.90
CA GLY A 104 -3.43 4.51 -15.01
C GLY A 104 -2.34 5.59 -15.00
N VAL A 105 -2.46 6.65 -14.19
CA VAL A 105 -1.43 7.71 -14.09
C VAL A 105 -0.06 7.14 -13.71
N GLY A 106 -0.01 6.00 -13.00
CA GLY A 106 1.24 5.35 -12.58
C GLY A 106 2.03 4.63 -13.68
N LYS A 107 1.51 4.44 -14.90
CA LYS A 107 2.19 3.63 -15.93
C LYS A 107 2.70 4.38 -17.16
N ALA A 108 2.21 5.57 -17.51
CA ALA A 108 2.77 6.40 -18.60
C ALA A 108 2.05 7.76 -18.77
N ALA A 109 1.59 8.42 -17.71
CA ALA A 109 1.02 9.76 -17.88
C ALA A 109 2.16 10.78 -18.01
N LYS A 110 2.25 11.44 -19.17
CA LYS A 110 3.18 12.55 -19.39
C LYS A 110 2.93 13.60 -18.31
N THR A 111 3.95 13.85 -17.50
CA THR A 111 3.85 14.79 -16.38
C THR A 111 3.99 16.23 -16.89
N ILE A 112 3.58 17.21 -16.09
CA ILE A 112 3.81 18.63 -16.39
C ILE A 112 5.31 18.91 -16.64
N LEU A 113 6.20 18.14 -16.00
CA LEU A 113 7.64 18.18 -16.23
C LEU A 113 8.04 17.78 -17.66
N ASP A 114 7.32 16.82 -18.27
CA ASP A 114 7.55 16.43 -19.67
C ASP A 114 7.11 17.52 -20.66
N PHE A 115 6.15 18.36 -20.27
CA PHE A 115 5.70 19.50 -21.07
C PHE A 115 6.71 20.66 -20.96
N LEU A 116 7.21 20.94 -19.76
CA LEU A 116 8.26 21.94 -19.52
C LEU A 116 9.58 21.60 -20.24
N SER A 117 9.95 20.31 -20.28
CA SER A 117 11.14 19.86 -21.01
C SER A 117 11.06 20.05 -22.53
N LYS A 118 9.86 20.23 -23.09
CA LYS A 118 9.64 20.34 -24.55
C LYS A 118 9.61 21.79 -25.05
N GLY A 119 9.59 22.77 -24.15
CA GLY A 119 9.46 24.20 -24.46
C GLY A 119 10.77 24.98 -24.58
N SER A 120 11.92 24.40 -24.23
CA SER A 120 13.23 25.05 -24.38
C SER A 120 14.02 24.38 -25.51
N GLY A 121 14.08 25.05 -26.67
CA GLY A 121 14.91 24.65 -27.80
C GLY A 121 16.40 24.69 -27.46
N VAL A 122 16.91 23.62 -26.85
CA VAL A 122 18.36 23.39 -26.72
C VAL A 122 18.74 22.29 -27.71
N SER A 123 19.45 22.72 -28.74
CA SER A 123 20.08 21.88 -29.75
C SER A 123 21.00 20.83 -29.11
N LYS A 124 20.86 19.57 -29.54
CA LYS A 124 21.90 18.55 -29.35
C LYS A 124 23.08 18.88 -30.27
N PRO A 125 24.34 18.87 -29.81
CA PRO A 125 25.46 18.74 -30.73
C PRO A 125 25.65 17.27 -31.09
N SER A 126 25.70 17.04 -32.40
CA SER A 126 26.01 15.78 -33.05
C SER A 126 27.52 15.67 -33.33
N GLY A 127 28.13 14.54 -32.91
CA GLY A 127 29.16 13.86 -33.70
C GLY A 127 30.65 14.07 -33.40
N LYS A 128 31.31 12.92 -33.14
CA LYS A 128 32.67 12.48 -33.55
C LYS A 128 33.89 12.79 -32.65
N GLY A 129 34.34 11.73 -31.96
CA GLY A 129 35.65 11.10 -32.24
C GLY A 129 36.88 11.51 -31.41
N LEU A 130 37.65 10.47 -31.02
CA LEU A 130 39.03 10.45 -30.48
C LEU A 130 39.13 10.84 -28.98
N SER A 131 39.90 10.17 -28.12
CA SER A 131 40.93 9.15 -28.27
C SER A 131 41.17 8.46 -26.92
N LYS A 132 41.69 7.24 -27.00
CA LYS A 132 42.23 6.43 -25.91
C LYS A 132 43.23 7.25 -25.08
N PHE A 133 43.11 7.24 -23.74
CA PHE A 133 44.27 7.41 -22.87
C PHE A 133 44.18 6.48 -21.65
N THR A 134 45.10 5.54 -21.63
CA THR A 134 45.43 4.63 -20.55
C THR A 134 46.28 5.33 -19.48
N ALA A 135 45.88 5.26 -18.21
CA ALA A 135 46.78 5.37 -17.05
C ALA A 135 46.03 4.78 -15.84
N LYS A 136 46.23 3.50 -15.48
CA LYS A 136 47.36 2.97 -14.70
C LYS A 136 47.62 3.80 -13.43
N TYR A 137 46.90 3.48 -12.36
CA TYR A 137 47.44 3.59 -11.01
C TYR A 137 47.22 2.27 -10.28
N LYS A 138 48.35 1.61 -10.01
CA LYS A 138 48.54 0.41 -9.20
C LYS A 138 49.58 0.80 -8.14
N GLY A 139 49.26 0.65 -6.87
CA GLY A 139 50.21 0.80 -5.75
C GLY A 139 49.47 0.95 -4.42
N LYS A 140 49.26 -0.13 -3.66
CA LYS A 140 50.13 -0.67 -2.56
C LYS A 140 50.01 0.17 -1.28
N LYS A 141 49.94 -0.33 -0.04
CA LYS A 141 49.98 -1.66 0.61
C LYS A 141 49.77 -1.42 2.13
N GLY A 142 49.30 -2.43 2.88
CA GLY A 142 49.40 -2.56 4.35
C GLY A 142 48.11 -3.15 4.94
N ARG A 143 47.93 -4.46 5.23
CA ARG A 143 48.58 -5.34 6.26
C ARG A 143 48.62 -4.63 7.62
N SER A 144 48.13 -5.13 8.76
CA SER A 144 48.03 -6.48 9.34
C SER A 144 47.19 -6.34 10.64
N GLY A 145 46.28 -7.23 11.03
CA GLY A 145 46.53 -8.43 11.85
C GLY A 145 45.23 -8.80 12.60
N LYS A 146 44.73 -10.04 12.54
CA LYS A 146 44.98 -11.17 13.47
C LYS A 146 44.66 -10.88 14.95
N GLY A 147 43.73 -11.67 15.50
CA GLY A 147 43.49 -11.86 16.93
C GLY A 147 42.00 -12.09 17.21
N ARG A 148 41.41 -13.29 17.33
CA ARG A 148 41.66 -14.51 18.13
C ARG A 148 40.56 -14.61 19.21
N LEU A 149 39.92 -15.79 19.26
CA LEU A 149 39.15 -16.45 20.32
C LEU A 149 38.66 -15.58 21.49
N PHE A 150 37.36 -15.60 21.77
CA PHE A 150 36.73 -16.36 22.86
C PHE A 150 35.30 -16.71 22.45
#